data_AF-A0AAD5TJ78-F1
#
_entry.id   AF-A0AAD5TJ78-F1
#
_cell.length_a   1.000
_cell.length_b   1.000
_cell.length_c   1.000
_cell.angle_alpha   90.00
_cell.angle_beta   90.00
_cell.angle_gamma   90.00
#
_symmetry.space_group_name_H-M   'P 1'
#
loop_
_entity.id
_entity.type
_entity.pdbx_description
1 polymer ?
#
loop_
_entity_poly.entity_id
_entity_poly.type
_entity_poly.pdbx_seq_one_letter_code
_entity_poly.pdbx_strand_id
1 'polypeptide(L)'
;MSVIVTWQGETFDVPFNEAIQRAHREGDRSPNGWAKRATLGDLVNKCSQGSKVPKDYIRLSCGGAVMKDLNATLSSYGIKNGAKILMRDDNRSQSVSAPSPPPAKRTRTDNVNERASSRPYDHRQTPTPTPPPAATRTSTASASPQPSRPNPVPPPPAAAEPVDESEDGIIAGIDAHLAHVREVALPIVQQYVEQATAYIKNATSESVPTKQLRDLHAKAGEVLLQRMIKLDGVTCAPGFDRARTKRKEAVRFIQSQLDVIDDLKKKVRDAAASKGSL
;
A
#
# COMPACT_ATOMS: atom_id res chain seq x y z
N MET A 1 20.99 10.67 -21.87
CA MET A 1 20.43 10.41 -20.53
C MET A 1 18.93 10.52 -20.63
N SER A 2 18.23 9.52 -20.09
CA SER A 2 16.78 9.39 -20.22
C SER A 2 16.15 8.79 -18.98
N VAL A 3 14.83 8.90 -18.92
CA VAL A 3 13.99 8.29 -17.90
C VAL A 3 12.98 7.40 -18.59
N ILE A 4 12.69 6.25 -17.99
CA ILE A 4 11.77 5.26 -18.54
C ILE A 4 10.40 5.51 -17.89
N VAL A 5 9.41 5.89 -18.68
CA VAL A 5 8.05 6.15 -18.19
C VAL A 5 7.13 5.01 -18.65
N THR A 6 6.44 4.38 -17.70
CA THR A 6 5.43 3.35 -17.98
C THR A 6 4.03 3.95 -17.81
N TRP A 7 3.18 3.77 -18.83
CA TRP A 7 1.80 4.24 -18.87
C TRP A 7 0.92 3.25 -19.65
N GLN A 8 -0.22 2.86 -19.08
CA GLN A 8 -1.16 1.91 -19.69
C GLN A 8 -0.51 0.58 -20.18
N GLY A 9 0.56 0.14 -19.52
CA GLY A 9 1.31 -1.07 -19.91
C GLY A 9 2.36 -0.82 -20.98
N GLU A 10 2.33 0.32 -21.66
CA GLU A 10 3.38 0.76 -22.58
C GLU A 10 4.50 1.45 -21.82
N THR A 11 5.71 1.34 -22.34
CA THR A 11 6.88 1.98 -21.77
C THR A 11 7.58 2.79 -22.84
N PHE A 12 7.85 4.06 -22.55
CA PHE A 12 8.55 4.95 -23.46
C PHE A 12 9.71 5.65 -22.76
N ASP A 13 10.75 5.91 -23.54
CA ASP A 13 11.96 6.61 -23.10
C ASP A 13 11.76 8.12 -23.28
N VAL A 14 11.99 8.88 -22.22
CA VAL A 14 11.90 10.34 -22.21
C VAL A 14 13.31 10.94 -22.16
N PRO A 15 13.85 11.47 -23.28
CA PRO A 15 15.20 12.01 -23.32
C PRO A 15 15.28 13.46 -22.79
N PHE A 16 16.36 13.75 -22.07
CA PHE A 16 16.67 15.07 -21.48
C PHE A 16 17.88 15.76 -22.13
N ASN A 17 17.94 15.75 -23.47
CA ASN A 17 19.11 16.23 -24.22
C ASN A 17 19.47 17.70 -23.92
N GLU A 18 18.48 18.58 -23.78
CA GLU A 18 18.71 20.00 -23.47
C GLU A 18 19.32 20.22 -22.08
N ALA A 19 18.85 19.47 -21.08
CA ALA A 19 19.38 19.56 -19.72
C ALA A 19 20.84 19.07 -19.66
N ILE A 20 21.20 18.06 -20.46
CA ILE A 20 22.58 17.58 -20.61
C ILE A 20 23.45 18.67 -21.24
N GLN A 21 23.01 19.29 -22.34
CA GLN A 21 23.76 20.37 -22.98
C GLN A 21 23.96 21.58 -22.05
N ARG A 22 22.94 21.92 -21.24
CA ARG A 22 23.05 22.97 -20.22
C ARG A 22 24.07 22.62 -19.15
N ALA A 23 24.04 21.38 -18.64
CA ALA A 23 25.01 20.91 -17.65
C ALA A 23 26.46 20.97 -18.19
N HIS A 24 26.68 20.54 -19.44
CA HIS A 24 28.00 20.58 -20.08
C HIS A 24 28.55 22.01 -20.24
N ARG A 25 27.69 22.97 -20.59
CA ARG A 25 28.10 24.39 -20.71
C ARG A 25 28.56 24.98 -19.38
N GLU A 26 27.98 24.52 -18.29
CA GLU A 26 28.32 24.97 -16.93
C GLU A 26 29.44 24.13 -16.28
N GLY A 27 30.10 23.26 -17.06
CA GLY A 27 31.24 22.46 -16.59
C GLY A 27 30.86 21.23 -15.76
N ASP A 28 29.58 20.96 -15.51
CA ASP A 28 29.13 19.76 -14.81
C ASP A 28 29.05 18.57 -15.79
N ARG A 29 30.11 17.76 -15.80
CA ARG A 29 30.19 16.51 -16.58
C ARG A 29 29.70 15.28 -15.80
N SER A 30 29.07 15.46 -14.64
CA SER A 30 28.54 14.35 -13.87
C SER A 30 27.47 13.60 -14.66
N PRO A 31 27.44 12.25 -14.63
CA PRO A 31 26.40 11.47 -15.30
C PRO A 31 24.99 11.79 -14.79
N ASN A 32 24.85 12.38 -13.60
CA ASN A 32 23.58 12.82 -13.02
C ASN A 32 23.40 14.34 -13.00
N GLY A 33 24.32 15.12 -13.61
CA GLY A 33 24.25 16.59 -13.62
C GLY A 33 22.97 17.12 -14.28
N TRP A 34 22.43 16.40 -15.26
CA TRP A 34 21.15 16.73 -15.92
C TRP A 34 19.95 16.69 -14.95
N ALA A 35 19.94 15.74 -14.00
CA ALA A 35 18.82 15.54 -13.07
C ALA A 35 18.72 16.66 -12.02
N LYS A 36 19.82 17.36 -11.73
CA LYS A 36 19.84 18.55 -10.86
C LYS A 36 19.23 19.79 -11.52
N ARG A 37 18.98 19.75 -12.83
CA ARG A 37 18.57 20.90 -13.64
C ARG A 37 17.21 20.71 -14.30
N ALA A 38 16.89 19.47 -14.65
CA ALA A 38 15.56 19.11 -15.10
C ALA A 38 14.61 19.12 -13.90
N THR A 39 13.45 19.73 -14.07
CA THR A 39 12.39 19.77 -13.05
C THR A 39 11.36 18.68 -13.30
N LEU A 40 10.53 18.40 -12.28
CA LEU A 40 9.35 17.54 -12.46
C LEU A 40 8.40 18.12 -13.51
N GLY A 41 8.25 19.45 -13.57
CA GLY A 41 7.46 20.14 -14.58
C GLY A 41 7.93 19.86 -16.02
N ASP A 42 9.24 19.85 -16.25
CA ASP A 42 9.81 19.49 -17.56
C ASP A 42 9.47 18.05 -17.96
N LEU A 43 9.53 17.13 -17.00
CA LEU A 43 9.16 15.73 -17.21
C LEU A 43 7.65 15.60 -17.53
N VAL A 44 6.79 16.26 -16.77
CA VAL A 44 5.32 16.27 -17.02
C VAL A 44 5.01 16.85 -18.41
N ASN A 45 5.69 17.93 -18.81
CA ASN A 45 5.54 18.52 -20.13
C ASN A 45 5.87 17.52 -21.26
N LYS A 46 7.00 16.80 -21.13
CA LYS A 46 7.41 15.78 -22.11
C LYS A 46 6.45 14.59 -22.12
N CYS A 47 6.00 14.13 -20.97
CA CYS A 47 5.01 13.07 -20.87
C CYS A 47 3.70 13.45 -21.55
N SER A 48 3.21 14.68 -21.33
CA SER A 48 1.99 15.21 -21.96
C SER A 48 2.08 15.23 -23.49
N GLN A 49 3.24 15.65 -24.03
CA GLN A 49 3.48 15.63 -25.47
C GLN A 49 3.48 14.21 -26.05
N GLY A 50 4.11 13.26 -25.34
CA GLY A 50 4.21 11.86 -25.80
C GLY A 50 2.90 11.08 -25.71
N SER A 51 2.14 11.25 -24.61
CA SER A 51 0.92 10.50 -24.35
C SER A 51 -0.37 11.16 -24.85
N LYS A 52 -0.30 12.46 -25.22
CA LYS A 52 -1.46 13.31 -25.52
C LYS A 52 -2.42 13.50 -24.32
N VAL A 53 -1.96 13.20 -23.10
CA VAL A 53 -2.72 13.47 -21.88
C VAL A 53 -2.44 14.91 -21.45
N PRO A 54 -3.47 15.73 -21.14
CA PRO A 54 -3.25 17.08 -20.61
C PRO A 54 -2.47 17.04 -19.29
N LYS A 55 -1.59 18.03 -19.08
CA LYS A 55 -0.67 18.09 -17.94
C LYS A 55 -1.37 17.98 -16.58
N ASP A 56 -2.57 18.56 -16.47
CA ASP A 56 -3.36 18.59 -15.23
C ASP A 56 -3.84 17.20 -14.80
N TYR A 57 -3.91 16.25 -15.73
CA TYR A 57 -4.34 14.88 -15.47
C TYR A 57 -3.16 13.93 -15.29
N ILE A 58 -1.92 14.39 -15.47
CA ILE A 58 -0.73 13.54 -15.37
C ILE A 58 -0.27 13.49 -13.91
N ARG A 59 -0.28 12.27 -13.35
CA ARG A 59 0.25 12.01 -12.02
C ARG A 59 1.41 11.03 -12.10
N LEU A 60 2.60 11.47 -11.68
CA LEU A 60 3.82 10.68 -11.75
C LEU A 60 4.18 10.09 -10.38
N SER A 61 4.69 8.86 -10.38
CA SER A 61 5.21 8.21 -9.18
C SER A 61 6.49 7.44 -9.45
N CYS A 62 7.44 7.51 -8.51
CA CYS A 62 8.72 6.82 -8.57
C CYS A 62 8.92 6.05 -7.26
N GLY A 63 9.21 4.75 -7.33
CA GLY A 63 9.37 3.91 -6.13
C GLY A 63 8.14 3.85 -5.21
N GLY A 64 6.93 4.06 -5.76
CA GLY A 64 5.68 4.11 -4.99
C GLY A 64 5.33 5.47 -4.40
N ALA A 65 6.26 6.43 -4.38
CA ALA A 65 6.00 7.80 -3.94
C ALA A 65 5.41 8.64 -5.08
N VAL A 66 4.31 9.35 -4.81
CA VAL A 66 3.69 10.28 -5.75
C VAL A 66 4.44 11.62 -5.69
N MET A 67 4.88 12.10 -6.85
CA MET A 67 5.59 13.38 -6.97
C MET A 67 4.58 14.49 -7.26
N LYS A 68 4.67 15.60 -6.53
CA LYS A 68 3.67 16.69 -6.58
C LYS A 68 4.25 18.07 -6.91
N ASP A 69 5.51 18.33 -6.55
CA ASP A 69 6.11 19.65 -6.74
C ASP A 69 6.73 19.75 -8.14
N LEU A 70 6.08 20.49 -9.02
CA LEU A 70 6.51 20.69 -10.41
C LEU A 70 7.82 21.47 -10.51
N ASN A 71 8.18 22.26 -9.50
CA ASN A 71 9.40 23.05 -9.49
C ASN A 71 10.60 22.29 -8.93
N ALA A 72 10.36 21.18 -8.22
CA ALA A 72 11.42 20.35 -7.67
C ALA A 72 12.21 19.65 -8.78
N THR A 73 13.53 19.57 -8.57
CA THR A 73 14.45 18.91 -9.51
C THR A 73 14.23 17.40 -9.52
N LEU A 74 14.54 16.72 -10.63
CA LEU A 74 14.44 15.26 -10.66
C LEU A 74 15.42 14.62 -9.67
N SER A 75 16.58 15.24 -9.42
CA SER A 75 17.55 14.78 -8.43
C SER A 75 17.03 14.82 -6.99
N SER A 76 16.18 15.78 -6.61
CA SER A 76 15.60 15.82 -5.25
C SER A 76 14.63 14.67 -5.00
N TYR A 77 14.07 14.08 -6.06
CA TYR A 77 13.30 12.84 -5.99
C TYR A 77 14.16 11.57 -6.10
N GLY A 78 15.49 11.70 -6.15
CA GLY A 78 16.39 10.57 -6.32
C GLY A 78 16.35 9.94 -7.71
N ILE A 79 15.80 10.64 -8.71
CA ILE A 79 15.71 10.16 -10.09
C ILE A 79 17.10 10.22 -10.73
N LYS A 80 17.51 9.10 -11.32
CA LYS A 80 18.79 8.91 -12.00
C LYS A 80 18.56 8.52 -13.46
N ASN A 81 19.63 8.46 -14.24
CA ASN A 81 19.55 7.94 -15.61
C ASN A 81 18.97 6.52 -15.61
N GLY A 82 17.97 6.26 -16.47
CA GLY A 82 17.27 4.98 -16.56
C GLY A 82 16.29 4.69 -15.42
N ALA A 83 15.99 5.67 -14.55
CA ALA A 83 14.97 5.49 -13.52
C ALA A 83 13.61 5.16 -14.13
N LYS A 84 12.85 4.28 -13.46
CA LYS A 84 11.51 3.87 -13.87
C LYS A 84 10.46 4.72 -13.16
N ILE A 85 9.64 5.40 -13.93
CA ILE A 85 8.55 6.26 -13.44
C ILE A 85 7.23 5.70 -13.94
N LEU A 86 6.26 5.59 -13.05
CA LEU A 86 4.91 5.19 -13.38
C LEU A 86 4.03 6.43 -13.54
N MET A 87 3.41 6.56 -14.71
CA MET A 87 2.43 7.61 -15.00
C MET A 87 1.01 7.05 -14.82
N ARG A 88 0.15 7.81 -14.14
CA ARG A 88 -1.29 7.56 -14.01
C ARG A 88 -2.06 8.79 -14.49
N ASP A 89 -3.25 8.53 -15.02
CA ASP A 89 -4.24 9.56 -15.34
C ASP A 89 -5.14 9.79 -14.12
N ASP A 90 -5.28 11.04 -13.68
CA ASP A 90 -6.23 11.44 -12.62
C ASP A 90 -7.53 11.97 -13.27
N ASN A 91 -8.20 11.13 -14.07
CA ASN A 91 -9.44 11.44 -14.78
C ASN A 91 -10.67 11.61 -13.85
N ARG A 92 -10.47 11.88 -12.55
CA ARG A 92 -11.58 12.04 -11.59
C ARG A 92 -12.24 13.42 -11.64
N SER A 93 -11.70 14.36 -12.42
CA SER A 93 -12.21 15.75 -12.46
C SER A 93 -13.04 16.07 -13.70
N GLN A 94 -13.26 15.13 -14.61
CA GLN A 94 -14.03 15.35 -15.85
C GLN A 94 -15.51 14.97 -15.77
N SER A 95 -16.12 14.98 -14.57
CA SER A 95 -17.58 14.93 -14.42
C SER A 95 -18.18 16.34 -14.31
N VAL A 96 -18.02 17.14 -15.36
CA VAL A 96 -18.87 18.33 -15.55
C VAL A 96 -20.06 17.94 -16.44
N SER A 97 -21.16 17.61 -15.75
CA SER A 97 -22.56 17.79 -16.16
C SER A 97 -22.96 17.51 -17.62
N ALA A 98 -23.55 16.33 -17.85
CA ALA A 98 -24.54 16.12 -18.91
C ALA A 98 -25.84 15.54 -18.28
N PRO A 99 -27.04 16.04 -18.61
CA PRO A 99 -28.29 15.58 -18.03
C PRO A 99 -28.74 14.23 -18.64
N SER A 100 -29.13 13.29 -17.77
CA SER A 100 -29.61 11.95 -18.11
C SER A 100 -31.00 11.93 -18.78
N PRO A 101 -31.27 10.93 -19.65
CA PRO A 101 -32.59 10.32 -19.78
C PRO A 101 -32.65 8.87 -19.23
N PRO A 102 -33.86 8.32 -18.95
CA PRO A 102 -34.11 7.13 -18.12
C PRO A 102 -34.06 5.78 -18.89
N PRO A 103 -34.17 4.62 -18.18
CA PRO A 103 -33.62 3.34 -18.60
C PRO A 103 -34.59 2.44 -19.40
N ALA A 104 -34.03 1.61 -20.29
CA ALA A 104 -34.76 0.53 -20.97
C ALA A 104 -33.98 -0.80 -20.98
N LYS A 105 -34.54 -1.76 -20.24
CA LYS A 105 -34.73 -3.21 -20.46
C LYS A 105 -33.75 -4.02 -21.34
N ARG A 106 -33.22 -5.10 -20.70
CA ARG A 106 -32.94 -6.48 -21.19
C ARG A 106 -31.97 -6.59 -22.39
N THR A 107 -31.01 -7.52 -22.41
CA THR A 107 -31.26 -8.92 -22.79
C THR A 107 -30.08 -9.82 -22.38
N ARG A 108 -30.47 -11.02 -21.97
CA ARG A 108 -29.72 -12.23 -21.66
C ARG A 108 -29.11 -12.83 -22.93
N THR A 109 -27.84 -13.23 -22.89
CA THR A 109 -27.33 -14.32 -23.75
C THR A 109 -26.20 -15.04 -23.03
N ASP A 110 -26.45 -16.33 -22.84
CA ASP A 110 -25.53 -17.39 -22.45
C ASP A 110 -24.32 -17.43 -23.41
N ASN A 111 -23.12 -17.70 -22.90
CA ASN A 111 -22.19 -18.52 -23.67
C ASN A 111 -21.24 -19.31 -22.77
N VAL A 112 -21.35 -20.62 -22.91
CA VAL A 112 -20.51 -21.68 -22.35
C VAL A 112 -19.36 -21.88 -23.33
N ASN A 113 -18.10 -21.87 -22.87
CA ASN A 113 -17.17 -22.90 -23.32
C ASN A 113 -15.99 -23.10 -22.37
N GLU A 114 -15.79 -24.37 -22.05
CA GLU A 114 -14.65 -24.97 -21.39
C GLU A 114 -13.34 -24.73 -22.14
N ARG A 115 -12.23 -24.61 -21.40
CA ARG A 115 -11.14 -25.56 -21.63
C ARG A 115 -10.23 -25.72 -20.41
N ALA A 116 -10.17 -26.96 -19.97
CA ALA A 116 -9.23 -27.49 -19.01
C ALA A 116 -7.78 -27.42 -19.52
N SER A 117 -6.84 -27.14 -18.61
CA SER A 117 -5.50 -27.71 -18.70
C SER A 117 -4.88 -27.85 -17.31
N SER A 118 -4.95 -29.09 -16.86
CA SER A 118 -4.14 -29.81 -15.90
C SER A 118 -2.71 -29.29 -15.73
N ARG A 119 -2.26 -29.11 -14.49
CA ARG A 119 -0.92 -29.51 -14.06
C ARG A 119 -0.90 -29.88 -12.57
N PRO A 120 -0.21 -30.95 -12.19
CA PRO A 120 -0.30 -31.56 -10.86
C PRO A 120 0.61 -30.87 -9.84
N TYR A 121 0.12 -30.78 -8.60
CA TYR A 121 0.90 -30.49 -7.41
C TYR A 121 1.72 -31.73 -7.05
N ASP A 122 3.03 -31.56 -6.95
CA ASP A 122 3.91 -32.52 -6.29
C ASP A 122 4.22 -32.06 -4.85
N HIS A 123 4.47 -33.07 -4.05
CA HIS A 123 4.49 -33.15 -2.60
C HIS A 123 5.84 -32.67 -2.04
N ARG A 124 5.84 -31.94 -0.91
CA ARG A 124 6.57 -32.26 0.34
C ARG A 124 7.02 -31.04 1.16
N GLN A 125 6.63 -31.15 2.44
CA GLN A 125 7.46 -31.00 3.65
C GLN A 125 7.74 -29.61 4.22
N THR A 126 6.98 -29.34 5.28
CA THR A 126 7.43 -28.76 6.56
C THR A 126 8.78 -29.31 7.03
N PRO A 127 9.56 -28.49 7.75
CA PRO A 127 9.63 -28.73 9.19
C PRO A 127 9.54 -27.47 10.07
N THR A 128 9.04 -27.74 11.27
CA THR A 128 8.85 -26.92 12.47
C THR A 128 10.15 -26.39 13.10
N PRO A 129 10.06 -25.44 14.05
CA PRO A 129 11.17 -24.66 14.58
C PRO A 129 11.82 -25.30 15.83
N THR A 130 13.06 -24.90 16.12
CA THR A 130 13.73 -25.19 17.39
C THR A 130 14.35 -23.89 17.96
N PRO A 131 14.05 -23.51 19.21
CA PRO A 131 14.73 -22.41 19.89
C PRO A 131 15.98 -22.88 20.66
N PRO A 132 17.07 -22.09 20.70
CA PRO A 132 18.18 -22.34 21.62
C PRO A 132 17.94 -21.71 23.02
N PRO A 133 18.57 -22.29 24.07
CA PRO A 133 18.31 -21.95 25.47
C PRO A 133 19.08 -20.74 25.98
N ALA A 134 18.54 -20.17 27.05
CA ALA A 134 19.10 -19.10 27.87
C ALA A 134 20.48 -19.46 28.44
N ALA A 135 21.40 -18.51 28.38
CA ALA A 135 22.63 -18.51 29.16
C ALA A 135 22.59 -17.38 30.20
N THR A 136 22.67 -17.83 31.45
CA THR A 136 23.00 -17.10 32.68
C THR A 136 24.27 -16.27 32.52
N ARG A 137 24.31 -15.03 33.06
CA ARG A 137 25.45 -14.54 33.88
C ARG A 137 25.25 -13.16 34.50
N THR A 138 25.02 -13.24 35.80
CA THR A 138 25.51 -12.45 36.94
C THR A 138 26.72 -11.52 36.72
N SER A 139 26.63 -10.35 37.38
CA SER A 139 27.65 -9.75 38.27
C SER A 139 28.50 -8.55 37.80
N THR A 140 28.46 -7.57 38.72
CA THR A 140 29.56 -6.78 39.30
C THR A 140 30.14 -5.58 38.56
N ALA A 141 29.91 -4.44 39.21
CA ALA A 141 30.72 -3.24 39.24
C ALA A 141 32.22 -3.52 39.34
N SER A 142 33.01 -2.70 38.66
CA SER A 142 34.34 -2.31 39.14
C SER A 142 34.68 -0.94 38.60
N ALA A 143 34.80 0.01 39.53
CA ALA A 143 35.39 1.31 39.31
C ALA A 143 36.91 1.15 39.15
N SER A 144 37.49 1.86 38.20
CA SER A 144 38.87 2.35 38.29
C SER A 144 39.07 3.55 37.35
N PRO A 145 39.88 4.54 37.77
CA PRO A 145 40.07 5.81 37.07
C PRO A 145 41.21 5.70 36.04
N GLN A 146 41.05 6.33 34.87
CA GLN A 146 42.17 6.56 33.95
C GLN A 146 42.15 8.00 33.38
N PRO A 147 43.33 8.51 32.98
CA PRO A 147 43.68 9.92 33.02
C PRO A 147 43.30 10.70 31.75
N SER A 148 43.17 12.00 31.96
CA SER A 148 43.23 13.15 31.06
C SER A 148 43.54 12.86 29.58
N ARG A 149 42.54 13.08 28.72
CA ARG A 149 42.75 13.33 27.29
C ARG A 149 42.60 14.83 26.96
N PRO A 150 43.40 15.37 26.03
CA PRO A 150 43.41 16.78 25.67
C PRO A 150 42.29 17.15 24.67
N ASN A 151 41.82 18.39 24.86
CA ASN A 151 41.08 19.30 23.98
C ASN A 151 39.72 18.91 23.35
N PRO A 152 38.71 19.80 23.46
CA PRO A 152 37.39 19.59 22.88
C PRO A 152 37.41 19.79 21.36
N VAL A 153 36.97 18.77 20.63
CA VAL A 153 36.54 18.92 19.24
C VAL A 153 35.24 19.73 19.25
N PRO A 154 35.11 20.83 18.48
CA PRO A 154 33.85 21.53 18.36
C PRO A 154 32.77 20.58 17.85
N PRO A 155 31.56 20.57 18.43
CA PRO A 155 30.48 19.69 17.99
C PRO A 155 30.18 19.98 16.50
N PRO A 156 29.97 18.93 15.68
CA PRO A 156 29.51 19.11 14.32
C PRO A 156 28.20 19.93 14.33
N PRO A 157 27.98 20.81 13.34
CA PRO A 157 26.77 21.61 13.25
C PRO A 157 25.57 20.66 13.28
N ALA A 158 24.66 20.95 14.22
CA ALA A 158 23.42 20.23 14.45
C ALA A 158 22.81 19.79 13.12
N ALA A 159 22.83 18.47 12.92
CA ALA A 159 22.09 17.84 11.85
C ALA A 159 20.62 18.24 12.00
N ALA A 160 20.11 18.89 10.95
CA ALA A 160 18.71 19.05 10.59
C ALA A 160 17.69 18.84 11.73
N GLU A 161 17.18 19.96 12.24
CA GLU A 161 15.91 20.01 12.98
C GLU A 161 14.87 19.09 12.31
N PRO A 162 14.19 18.23 13.08
CA PRO A 162 13.24 17.28 12.55
C PRO A 162 12.09 18.02 11.88
N VAL A 163 11.76 17.58 10.67
CA VAL A 163 10.53 17.98 9.96
C VAL A 163 9.37 17.70 10.91
N ASP A 164 8.67 18.75 11.32
CA ASP A 164 7.64 18.74 12.35
C ASP A 164 6.43 17.91 11.89
N GLU A 165 6.50 16.58 12.05
CA GLU A 165 5.34 15.70 11.87
C GLU A 165 4.35 16.00 12.99
N SER A 166 3.41 16.91 12.73
CA SER A 166 2.34 17.24 13.67
C SER A 166 1.54 15.99 14.04
N GLU A 167 1.25 15.83 15.34
CA GLU A 167 0.41 14.75 15.87
C GLU A 167 -0.93 14.65 15.13
N ASP A 168 -1.52 15.80 14.78
CA ASP A 168 -2.80 15.85 14.07
C ASP A 168 -2.70 15.31 12.64
N GLY A 169 -1.53 15.44 11.98
CA GLY A 169 -1.28 14.82 10.68
C GLY A 169 -1.27 13.30 10.76
N ILE A 170 -0.69 12.74 11.82
CA ILE A 170 -0.68 11.29 12.08
C ILE A 170 -2.11 10.80 12.38
N ILE A 171 -2.85 11.53 13.22
CA ILE A 171 -4.25 11.21 13.52
C ILE A 171 -5.09 11.23 12.24
N ALA A 172 -4.94 12.24 11.39
CA ALA A 172 -5.63 12.32 10.10
C ALA A 172 -5.29 11.13 9.18
N GLY A 173 -4.03 10.66 9.19
CA GLY A 173 -3.62 9.45 8.49
C GLY A 173 -4.31 8.19 9.01
N ILE A 174 -4.40 8.03 10.33
CA ILE A 174 -5.12 6.92 10.97
C ILE A 174 -6.62 6.97 10.63
N ASP A 175 -7.24 8.16 10.68
CA ASP A 175 -8.64 8.35 10.31
C ASP A 175 -8.91 8.04 8.84
N ALA A 176 -7.99 8.39 7.93
CA ALA A 176 -8.09 8.00 6.52
C ALA A 176 -8.04 6.48 6.32
N HIS A 177 -7.24 5.76 7.12
CA HIS A 177 -7.23 4.30 7.11
C HIS A 177 -8.56 3.71 7.61
N LEU A 178 -9.12 4.27 8.69
CA LEU A 178 -10.42 3.85 9.20
C LEU A 178 -11.56 4.16 8.22
N ALA A 179 -11.54 5.32 7.57
CA ALA A 179 -12.50 5.65 6.52
C ALA A 179 -12.46 4.61 5.39
N HIS A 180 -11.26 4.20 4.96
CA HIS A 180 -11.11 3.16 3.95
C HIS A 180 -11.67 1.80 4.41
N VAL A 181 -11.44 1.41 5.67
CA VAL A 181 -12.04 0.18 6.23
C VAL A 181 -13.58 0.27 6.18
N ARG A 182 -14.14 1.42 6.55
CA ARG A 182 -15.60 1.63 6.55
C ARG A 182 -16.21 1.60 5.15
N GLU A 183 -15.54 2.20 4.18
CA GLU A 183 -16.05 2.32 2.81
C GLU A 183 -15.83 1.05 1.98
N VAL A 184 -14.74 0.32 2.22
CA VAL A 184 -14.34 -0.80 1.37
C VAL A 184 -14.47 -2.15 2.07
N ALA A 185 -13.99 -2.28 3.30
CA ALA A 185 -13.96 -3.56 3.99
C ALA A 185 -15.33 -3.92 4.60
N LEU A 186 -15.99 -2.97 5.28
CA LEU A 186 -17.25 -3.23 5.96
C LEU A 186 -18.37 -3.74 5.04
N PRO A 187 -18.58 -3.22 3.82
CA PRO A 187 -19.60 -3.77 2.93
C PRO A 187 -19.35 -5.24 2.58
N ILE A 188 -18.08 -5.63 2.42
CA ILE A 188 -17.69 -7.03 2.13
C ILE A 188 -17.93 -7.90 3.36
N VAL A 189 -17.58 -7.41 4.55
CA VAL A 189 -17.85 -8.08 5.84
C VAL A 189 -19.35 -8.28 6.04
N GLN A 190 -20.15 -7.23 5.86
CA GLN A 190 -21.61 -7.29 6.00
C GLN A 190 -22.22 -8.28 5.02
N GLN A 191 -21.80 -8.25 3.75
CA GLN A 191 -22.23 -9.20 2.74
C GLN A 191 -21.90 -10.66 3.15
N TYR A 192 -20.71 -10.89 3.72
CA TYR A 192 -20.34 -12.21 4.24
C TYR A 192 -21.20 -12.61 5.43
N VAL A 193 -21.41 -11.70 6.38
CA VAL A 193 -22.22 -11.94 7.59
C VAL A 193 -23.66 -12.33 7.20
N GLU A 194 -24.26 -11.62 6.27
CA GLU A 194 -25.61 -11.90 5.77
C GLU A 194 -25.69 -13.29 5.12
N GLN A 195 -24.77 -13.58 4.18
CA GLN A 195 -24.77 -14.86 3.47
C GLN A 195 -24.45 -16.05 4.40
N ALA A 196 -23.48 -15.89 5.30
CA ALA A 196 -23.11 -16.90 6.28
C ALA A 196 -24.26 -17.19 7.24
N THR A 197 -24.93 -16.14 7.74
CA THR A 197 -26.08 -16.29 8.64
C THR A 197 -27.26 -16.95 7.93
N ALA A 198 -27.56 -16.56 6.68
CA ALA A 198 -28.60 -17.19 5.88
C ALA A 198 -28.28 -18.67 5.61
N TYR A 199 -27.02 -18.99 5.31
CA TYR A 199 -26.56 -20.36 5.14
C TYR A 199 -26.77 -21.17 6.42
N ILE A 200 -26.29 -20.68 7.57
CA ILE A 200 -26.42 -21.37 8.87
C ILE A 200 -27.89 -21.66 9.20
N LYS A 201 -28.79 -20.70 8.93
CA LYS A 201 -30.23 -20.86 9.17
C LYS A 201 -30.88 -21.92 8.27
N ASN A 202 -30.47 -21.97 7.01
CA ASN A 202 -31.08 -22.83 6.00
C ASN A 202 -30.32 -24.15 5.77
N ALA A 203 -29.21 -24.36 6.47
CA ALA A 203 -28.34 -25.51 6.27
C ALA A 203 -29.08 -26.83 6.57
N THR A 204 -29.18 -27.67 5.55
CA THR A 204 -29.58 -29.08 5.62
C THR A 204 -28.35 -29.99 5.72
N SER A 205 -28.54 -31.25 6.10
CA SER A 205 -27.50 -32.27 6.26
C SER A 205 -26.53 -32.42 5.09
N GLU A 206 -27.00 -32.12 3.88
CA GLU A 206 -26.23 -32.26 2.64
C GLU A 206 -25.72 -30.91 2.09
N SER A 207 -26.00 -29.79 2.79
CA SER A 207 -25.59 -28.48 2.31
C SER A 207 -24.07 -28.30 2.42
N VAL A 208 -23.43 -27.98 1.29
CA VAL A 208 -22.02 -27.64 1.21
C VAL A 208 -21.88 -26.12 1.08
N PRO A 209 -20.99 -25.46 1.85
CA PRO A 209 -20.78 -24.02 1.70
C PRO A 209 -20.39 -23.66 0.28
N THR A 210 -21.10 -22.70 -0.30
CA THR A 210 -20.85 -22.27 -1.67
C THR A 210 -19.42 -21.76 -1.82
N LYS A 211 -18.83 -21.94 -3.00
CA LYS A 211 -17.51 -21.37 -3.31
C LYS A 211 -17.53 -19.85 -3.09
N GLN A 212 -18.60 -19.18 -3.50
CA GLN A 212 -18.79 -17.74 -3.32
C GLN A 212 -18.69 -17.32 -1.85
N LEU A 213 -19.29 -18.07 -0.91
CA LEU A 213 -19.21 -17.75 0.51
C LEU A 213 -17.78 -17.84 1.05
N ARG A 214 -17.03 -18.86 0.60
CA ARG A 214 -15.61 -19.04 0.97
C ARG A 214 -14.72 -17.94 0.38
N ASP A 215 -14.92 -17.61 -0.89
CA ASP A 215 -14.18 -16.54 -1.58
C ASP A 215 -14.48 -15.18 -0.92
N LEU A 216 -15.72 -14.97 -0.47
CA LEU A 216 -16.12 -13.74 0.22
C LEU A 216 -15.49 -13.61 1.62
N HIS A 217 -15.42 -14.70 2.39
CA HIS A 217 -14.65 -14.73 3.66
C HIS A 217 -13.19 -14.35 3.42
N ALA A 218 -12.54 -15.01 2.45
CA ALA A 218 -11.14 -14.77 2.12
C ALA A 218 -10.90 -13.31 1.72
N LYS A 219 -11.76 -12.76 0.86
CA LYS A 219 -11.70 -11.35 0.42
C LYS A 219 -11.90 -10.38 1.59
N ALA A 220 -12.86 -10.62 2.48
CA ALA A 220 -13.08 -9.78 3.65
C ALA A 220 -11.85 -9.77 4.57
N GLY A 221 -11.32 -10.95 4.90
CA GLY A 221 -10.13 -11.11 5.73
C GLY A 221 -8.90 -10.44 5.11
N GLU A 222 -8.67 -10.63 3.81
CA GLU A 222 -7.53 -10.01 3.11
C GLU A 222 -7.57 -8.48 3.19
N VAL A 223 -8.72 -7.86 2.87
CA VAL A 223 -8.85 -6.40 2.87
C VAL A 223 -8.65 -5.83 4.28
N LEU A 224 -9.18 -6.49 5.32
CA LEU A 224 -8.97 -6.09 6.72
C LEU A 224 -7.50 -6.20 7.13
N LEU A 225 -6.85 -7.32 6.84
CA LEU A 225 -5.43 -7.56 7.18
C LEU A 225 -4.50 -6.57 6.47
N GLN A 226 -4.76 -6.27 5.18
CA GLN A 226 -3.99 -5.25 4.46
C GLN A 226 -4.05 -3.87 5.14
N ARG A 227 -5.19 -3.51 5.74
CA ARG A 227 -5.33 -2.23 6.46
C ARG A 227 -4.68 -2.27 7.84
N MET A 228 -4.73 -3.40 8.51
CA MET A 228 -4.02 -3.61 9.78
C MET A 228 -2.50 -3.43 9.60
N ILE A 229 -1.91 -4.04 8.57
CA ILE A 229 -0.47 -3.90 8.25
C ILE A 229 -0.09 -2.42 8.02
N LYS A 230 -0.96 -1.65 7.36
CA LYS A 230 -0.72 -0.21 7.13
C LYS A 230 -0.77 0.60 8.43
N LEU A 231 -1.71 0.28 9.33
CA LEU A 231 -1.79 0.91 10.64
C LEU A 231 -0.58 0.59 11.52
N ASP A 232 -0.06 -0.64 11.46
CA ASP A 232 1.14 -1.04 12.19
C ASP A 232 2.39 -0.28 11.71
N GLY A 233 2.42 0.11 10.43
CA GLY A 233 3.46 0.95 9.85
C GLY A 233 3.41 2.43 10.29
N VAL A 234 2.34 2.90 10.94
CA VAL A 234 2.23 4.28 11.41
C VAL A 234 3.09 4.46 12.67
N THR A 235 4.17 5.22 12.55
CA THR A 235 5.08 5.57 13.66
C THR A 235 4.55 6.77 14.44
N CYS A 236 4.40 6.63 15.75
CA CYS A 236 4.05 7.75 16.64
C CYS A 236 5.28 8.16 17.44
N ALA A 237 5.67 9.44 17.39
CA ALA A 237 6.75 9.98 18.21
C ALA A 237 6.46 9.85 19.72
N PRO A 238 7.48 9.94 20.60
CA PRO A 238 7.26 10.12 22.04
C PRO A 238 6.43 11.40 22.30
N GLY A 239 5.45 11.33 23.20
CA GLY A 239 4.55 12.46 23.52
C GLY A 239 3.29 12.57 22.64
N PHE A 240 3.18 11.76 21.57
CA PHE A 240 1.97 11.71 20.72
C PHE A 240 0.95 10.69 21.24
N ASP A 241 0.45 10.94 22.44
CA ASP A 241 -0.43 10.01 23.15
C ASP A 241 -1.81 9.88 22.50
N ARG A 242 -2.33 10.95 21.88
CA ARG A 242 -3.62 10.91 21.16
C ARG A 242 -3.49 10.04 19.93
N ALA A 243 -2.41 10.21 19.15
CA ALA A 243 -2.15 9.39 17.98
C ALA A 243 -1.98 7.90 18.34
N ARG A 244 -1.22 7.59 19.40
CA ARG A 244 -1.05 6.21 19.88
C ARG A 244 -2.36 5.57 20.32
N THR A 245 -3.19 6.31 21.07
CA THR A 245 -4.50 5.85 21.53
C THR A 245 -5.41 5.58 20.35
N LYS A 246 -5.51 6.53 19.41
CA LYS A 246 -6.29 6.40 18.19
C LYS A 246 -5.87 5.22 17.33
N ARG A 247 -4.56 4.98 17.18
CA ARG A 247 -4.03 3.81 16.46
C ARG A 247 -4.47 2.49 17.12
N LYS A 248 -4.40 2.40 18.46
CA LYS A 248 -4.86 1.21 19.21
C LYS A 248 -6.34 0.96 19.02
N GLU A 249 -7.17 2.00 19.07
CA GLU A 249 -8.61 1.91 18.80
C GLU A 249 -8.88 1.41 17.38
N ALA A 250 -8.15 1.93 16.39
CA ALA A 250 -8.29 1.50 15.00
C ALA A 250 -7.94 0.02 14.81
N VAL A 251 -6.84 -0.43 15.43
CA VAL A 251 -6.42 -1.84 15.38
C VAL A 251 -7.47 -2.74 16.06
N ARG A 252 -7.95 -2.37 17.26
CA ARG A 252 -9.01 -3.12 17.96
C ARG A 252 -10.29 -3.21 17.13
N PHE A 253 -10.66 -2.13 16.44
CA PHE A 253 -11.83 -2.13 15.57
C PHE A 253 -11.68 -3.11 14.40
N ILE A 254 -10.52 -3.14 13.73
CA ILE A 254 -10.29 -4.09 12.63
C ILE A 254 -10.25 -5.54 13.15
N GLN A 255 -9.60 -5.77 14.28
CA GLN A 255 -9.53 -7.09 14.93
C GLN A 255 -10.93 -7.61 15.27
N SER A 256 -11.82 -6.78 15.82
CA SER A 256 -13.18 -7.22 16.12
C SER A 256 -13.97 -7.62 14.88
N GLN A 257 -13.72 -6.99 13.72
CA GLN A 257 -14.34 -7.42 12.45
C GLN A 257 -13.77 -8.76 11.96
N LEU A 258 -12.46 -9.00 12.13
CA LEU A 258 -11.84 -10.29 11.81
C LEU A 258 -12.41 -11.41 12.67
N ASP A 259 -12.56 -11.18 13.97
CA ASP A 259 -13.15 -12.14 14.91
C ASP A 259 -14.57 -12.53 14.49
N VAL A 260 -15.40 -11.54 14.10
CA VAL A 260 -16.77 -11.79 13.63
C VAL A 260 -16.81 -12.71 12.40
N ILE A 261 -15.96 -12.48 11.40
CA ILE A 261 -15.98 -13.29 10.17
C ILE A 261 -15.41 -14.70 10.40
N ASP A 262 -14.43 -14.84 11.29
CA ASP A 262 -13.82 -16.14 11.61
C ASP A 262 -14.74 -16.99 12.50
N ASP A 263 -15.43 -16.39 13.47
CA ASP A 263 -16.46 -17.05 14.25
C ASP A 263 -17.61 -17.55 13.37
N LEU A 264 -18.06 -16.73 12.42
CA LEU A 264 -19.08 -17.15 11.46
C LEU A 264 -18.60 -18.26 10.54
N LYS A 265 -17.35 -18.20 10.07
CA LYS A 265 -16.76 -19.28 9.27
C LYS A 265 -16.75 -20.61 10.02
N LYS A 266 -16.41 -20.58 11.30
CA LYS A 266 -16.48 -21.76 12.17
C LYS A 266 -17.91 -22.29 12.25
N LYS A 267 -18.90 -21.44 12.50
CA LYS A 267 -20.32 -21.83 12.54
C LYS A 267 -20.82 -22.39 11.21
N VAL A 268 -20.43 -21.82 10.07
CA VAL A 268 -20.77 -22.34 8.73
C VAL A 268 -20.22 -23.75 8.53
N ARG A 269 -18.96 -23.99 8.92
CA ARG A 269 -18.35 -25.32 8.84
C ARG A 269 -19.04 -26.32 9.76
N ASP A 270 -19.33 -25.91 11.00
CA ASP A 270 -19.95 -26.78 11.99
C ASP A 270 -21.41 -27.12 11.59
N ALA A 271 -22.15 -26.18 10.98
CA ALA A 271 -23.48 -26.41 10.40
C ALA A 271 -23.46 -27.41 9.23
N ALA A 272 -22.39 -27.42 8.43
CA ALA A 272 -22.20 -28.40 7.36
C ALA A 272 -21.82 -29.80 7.90
N ALA A 273 -21.12 -29.87 9.03
CA ALA A 273 -20.66 -31.14 9.61
C ALA A 273 -21.68 -31.83 10.52
N SER A 274 -22.43 -31.05 11.32
CA SER A 274 -23.28 -31.56 12.42
C SER A 274 -24.50 -32.36 11.98
N LYS A 275 -24.89 -32.29 10.71
CA LYS A 275 -26.14 -32.89 10.24
C LYS A 275 -25.97 -34.14 9.36
N GLY A 276 -24.73 -34.55 9.05
CA GLY A 276 -24.41 -35.76 8.26
C GLY A 276 -24.05 -37.02 9.07
N SER A 277 -24.33 -37.04 10.39
CA SER A 277 -23.92 -38.13 11.31
C SER A 277 -25.09 -38.88 11.97
N LEU A 278 -26.25 -38.94 11.31
CA LEU A 278 -27.43 -39.70 11.75
C LEU A 278 -27.74 -40.83 10.77
#